data_AF-A0A9W7FJG6-F1
#
_entry.id   AF-A0A9W7FJG6-F1
#
_cell.length_a   1.000
_cell.length_b   1.000
_cell.length_c   1.000
_cell.angle_alpha   90.00
_cell.angle_beta   90.00
_cell.angle_gamma   90.00
#
_symmetry.space_group_name_H-M   'P 1'
#
loop_
_entity.id
_entity.type
_entity.pdbx_description
1 polymer ?
#
loop_
_entity_poly.entity_id
_entity_poly.type
_entity_poly.pdbx_seq_one_letter_code
_entity_poly.pdbx_strand_id
1 'polypeptide(L)'
;MEDIYIVALDSTPTQVNTSVPSGLQKSPVTIPFLPDDVLGYIVSFISYVHEVDMHMRVTVDFSHLENVALVPKGLRRLVKRKKSQIAEDYERRKRLFKKVDEWCEDKAAAQAKYGHISDWDITGVTDLRALFSPHRNGGASSFNEDISRWDVSNVTDMHSIFSGAESFNCDLSSWNVGKVKDMSKMFDGAESFDCDVSLWDVRSAKNLNFMFQRASSFNCN
;
A
#
# COMPACT_ATOMS: atom_id res chain seq x y z
N MET A 1 9.23 -0.97 -15.80
CA MET A 1 8.01 -1.70 -15.39
C MET A 1 8.23 -3.14 -15.79
N GLU A 2 8.43 -4.02 -14.81
CA GLU A 2 8.53 -5.47 -15.05
C GLU A 2 7.18 -6.10 -14.69
N ASP A 3 6.53 -6.71 -15.68
CA ASP A 3 5.30 -7.47 -15.48
C ASP A 3 5.67 -8.92 -15.13
N ILE A 4 5.35 -9.36 -13.92
CA ILE A 4 5.53 -10.76 -13.50
C ILE A 4 4.24 -11.53 -13.78
N TYR A 5 4.34 -12.54 -14.65
CA TYR A 5 3.26 -13.47 -14.98
C TYR A 5 3.43 -14.76 -14.18
N ILE A 6 2.42 -15.14 -13.39
CA ILE A 6 2.41 -16.41 -12.65
C ILE A 6 1.33 -17.31 -13.24
N VAL A 7 1.74 -18.45 -13.80
CA VAL A 7 0.86 -19.49 -14.36
C VAL A 7 0.77 -20.63 -13.35
N ALA A 8 -0.42 -20.92 -12.84
CA ALA A 8 -0.67 -22.14 -12.09
C ALA A 8 -0.80 -23.31 -13.08
N LEU A 9 0.15 -24.26 -13.05
CA LEU A 9 0.11 -25.45 -13.90
C LEU A 9 -0.71 -26.55 -13.22
N ASP A 10 -1.65 -27.14 -13.96
CA ASP A 10 -2.31 -28.39 -13.58
C ASP A 10 -1.32 -29.55 -13.72
N SER A 11 -1.39 -30.52 -12.80
CA SER A 11 -0.41 -31.59 -12.63
C SER A 11 -0.50 -32.71 -13.68
N THR A 12 -0.43 -32.35 -14.96
CA THR A 12 -0.05 -33.28 -16.02
C THR A 12 1.02 -32.64 -16.90
N PRO A 13 2.16 -33.31 -17.18
CA PRO A 13 3.22 -32.74 -17.98
C PRO A 13 2.77 -32.72 -19.43
N THR A 14 2.10 -31.66 -19.86
CA THR A 14 1.93 -31.36 -21.27
C THR A 14 2.42 -29.95 -21.50
N GLN A 15 3.62 -29.88 -22.08
CA GLN A 15 4.32 -28.68 -22.50
C GLN A 15 3.40 -27.81 -23.37
N VAL A 16 2.80 -26.77 -22.79
CA VAL A 16 2.18 -25.69 -23.59
C VAL A 16 3.28 -24.68 -23.89
N ASN A 17 3.88 -24.85 -25.06
CA ASN A 17 4.85 -23.93 -25.62
C ASN A 17 4.08 -22.73 -26.20
N THR A 18 3.88 -21.67 -25.42
CA THR A 18 3.46 -20.37 -25.97
C THR A 18 4.68 -19.47 -26.07
N SER A 19 5.18 -19.28 -27.28
CA SER A 19 6.21 -18.31 -27.62
C SER A 19 5.81 -16.91 -27.15
N VAL A 20 6.61 -16.29 -26.27
CA VAL A 20 6.49 -14.89 -25.84
C VAL A 20 7.69 -14.11 -26.41
N PRO A 21 7.50 -12.86 -26.88
CA PRO A 21 8.56 -12.06 -27.50
C PRO A 21 9.75 -11.82 -26.56
N SER A 22 10.93 -11.75 -27.16
CA SER A 22 12.25 -11.70 -26.53
C SER A 22 12.42 -10.50 -25.59
N GLY A 23 12.77 -10.74 -24.32
CA GLY A 23 13.21 -9.70 -23.37
C GLY A 23 12.85 -9.91 -21.90
N LEU A 24 11.99 -10.87 -21.55
CA LEU A 24 11.53 -11.09 -20.17
C LEU A 24 12.19 -12.35 -19.56
N GLN A 25 13.03 -12.18 -18.55
CA GLN A 25 13.52 -13.28 -17.74
C GLN A 25 12.39 -13.75 -16.81
N LYS A 26 11.69 -14.81 -17.21
CA LYS A 26 10.71 -15.51 -16.35
C LYS A 26 11.46 -16.53 -15.49
N SER A 27 11.48 -16.35 -14.18
CA SER A 27 11.80 -17.45 -13.26
C SER A 27 10.50 -18.23 -13.01
N PRO A 28 10.36 -19.49 -13.47
CA PRO A 28 9.19 -20.29 -13.19
C PRO A 28 9.21 -20.67 -11.70
N VAL A 29 8.20 -20.22 -10.95
CA VAL A 29 7.98 -20.71 -9.58
C VAL A 29 7.04 -21.91 -9.68
N THR A 30 7.57 -23.11 -9.45
CA THR A 30 6.78 -24.35 -9.38
C THR A 30 6.16 -24.48 -8.00
N ILE A 31 4.82 -24.60 -7.92
CA ILE A 31 4.10 -24.85 -6.67
C ILE A 31 3.69 -26.34 -6.65
N PRO A 32 4.19 -27.17 -5.72
CA PRO A 32 3.77 -28.57 -5.63
C PRO A 32 2.37 -28.68 -4.98
N PHE A 33 1.68 -29.77 -5.34
CA PHE A 33 0.42 -30.35 -4.85
C PHE A 33 -0.33 -29.57 -3.76
N LEU A 34 -1.62 -29.31 -4.00
CA LEU A 34 -2.48 -28.42 -3.22
C LEU A 34 -3.44 -29.20 -2.27
N PRO A 35 -3.07 -29.50 -1.01
CA PRO A 35 -3.96 -30.05 0.03
C PRO A 35 -4.85 -28.96 0.65
N ASP A 36 -5.98 -29.33 1.28
CA ASP A 36 -7.12 -28.49 1.75
C ASP A 36 -6.83 -27.11 2.39
N ASP A 37 -5.59 -26.81 2.80
CA ASP A 37 -5.07 -25.48 3.16
C ASP A 37 -4.70 -24.57 1.95
N VAL A 38 -4.97 -25.01 0.71
CA VAL A 38 -4.83 -24.23 -0.54
C VAL A 38 -5.44 -22.84 -0.45
N LEU A 39 -6.60 -22.75 0.21
CA LEU A 39 -7.38 -21.52 0.34
C LEU A 39 -6.68 -20.51 1.22
N GLY A 40 -6.16 -20.99 2.36
CA GLY A 40 -5.35 -20.18 3.26
C GLY A 40 -4.10 -19.71 2.55
N TYR A 41 -3.44 -20.59 1.79
CA TYR A 41 -2.20 -20.27 1.09
C TYR A 41 -2.39 -19.30 -0.09
N ILE A 42 -3.38 -19.50 -0.96
CA ILE A 42 -3.67 -18.60 -2.09
C ILE A 42 -4.16 -17.24 -1.58
N VAL A 43 -5.04 -17.22 -0.58
CA VAL A 43 -5.49 -15.95 0.02
C VAL A 43 -4.35 -15.25 0.75
N SER A 44 -3.54 -15.98 1.51
CA SER A 44 -2.34 -15.46 2.18
C SER A 44 -1.33 -14.94 1.17
N PHE A 45 -1.09 -15.66 0.06
CA PHE A 45 -0.15 -15.28 -0.98
C PHE A 45 -0.62 -14.06 -1.79
N ILE A 46 -1.89 -14.01 -2.19
CA ILE A 46 -2.46 -12.81 -2.83
C ILE A 46 -2.40 -11.61 -1.87
N SER A 47 -2.71 -11.82 -0.58
CA SER A 47 -2.64 -10.76 0.43
C SER A 47 -1.20 -10.33 0.69
N TYR A 48 -0.26 -11.27 0.77
CA TYR A 48 1.17 -11.04 0.95
C TYR A 48 1.75 -10.28 -0.23
N VAL A 49 1.40 -10.66 -1.46
CA VAL A 49 1.83 -9.95 -2.66
C VAL A 49 1.25 -8.52 -2.71
N HIS A 50 0.01 -8.32 -2.25
CA HIS A 50 -0.59 -6.99 -2.10
C HIS A 50 0.12 -6.14 -1.03
N GLU A 51 0.52 -6.77 0.08
CA GLU A 51 1.21 -6.14 1.21
C GLU A 51 2.67 -5.77 0.86
N VAL A 52 3.37 -6.62 0.10
CA VAL A 52 4.81 -6.50 -0.16
C VAL A 52 5.16 -5.46 -1.24
N ASP A 53 4.33 -5.21 -2.25
CA ASP A 53 4.67 -4.19 -3.24
C ASP A 53 3.48 -3.61 -4.04
N MET A 54 2.99 -2.43 -3.66
CA MET A 54 2.01 -1.66 -4.45
C MET A 54 2.62 -0.95 -5.68
N HIS A 55 3.91 -1.14 -6.00
CA HIS A 55 4.51 -0.72 -7.26
C HIS A 55 4.55 -1.81 -8.32
N MET A 56 4.32 -3.07 -7.94
CA MET A 56 4.18 -4.17 -8.89
C MET A 56 2.72 -4.41 -9.21
N ARG A 57 2.39 -4.41 -10.51
CA ARG A 57 1.15 -5.01 -11.00
C ARG A 57 1.30 -6.52 -10.92
N VAL A 58 0.94 -7.12 -9.79
CA VAL A 58 0.81 -8.58 -9.76
C VAL A 58 -0.54 -8.98 -10.31
N THR A 59 -0.52 -9.35 -11.58
CA THR A 59 -1.68 -9.93 -12.25
C THR A 59 -1.65 -11.43 -11.97
N VAL A 60 -2.39 -11.88 -10.96
CA VAL A 60 -2.58 -13.32 -10.75
C VAL A 60 -3.64 -13.81 -11.72
N ASP A 61 -3.21 -14.57 -12.74
CA ASP A 61 -4.10 -15.14 -13.73
C ASP A 61 -4.72 -16.45 -13.21
N PHE A 62 -6.00 -16.37 -12.86
CA PHE A 62 -6.81 -17.53 -12.46
C PHE A 62 -7.70 -18.04 -13.59
N SER A 63 -7.51 -17.59 -14.84
CA SER A 63 -8.25 -18.09 -16.01
C SER A 63 -8.22 -19.62 -16.10
N HIS A 64 -7.13 -20.23 -15.61
CA HIS A 64 -6.96 -21.67 -15.56
C HIS A 64 -7.81 -22.33 -14.45
N LEU A 65 -8.08 -21.66 -13.33
CA LEU A 65 -8.99 -22.16 -12.27
C LEU A 65 -10.48 -22.02 -12.65
N GLU A 66 -10.82 -21.11 -13.56
CA GLU A 66 -12.20 -20.97 -14.05
C GLU A 66 -12.66 -22.19 -14.84
N ASN A 67 -11.72 -22.91 -15.47
CA ASN A 67 -11.95 -24.12 -16.26
C ASN A 67 -11.83 -25.44 -15.45
N VAL A 68 -11.38 -25.41 -14.20
CA VAL A 68 -11.28 -26.64 -13.38
C VAL A 68 -12.63 -26.96 -12.74
N ALA A 69 -13.30 -27.99 -13.27
CA ALA A 69 -14.60 -28.49 -12.82
C ALA A 69 -14.67 -28.88 -11.32
N LEU A 70 -13.50 -29.02 -10.66
CA LEU A 70 -13.37 -29.43 -9.27
C LEU A 70 -13.31 -28.26 -8.26
N VAL A 71 -13.29 -27.00 -8.70
CA VAL A 71 -13.25 -25.85 -7.78
C VAL A 71 -14.64 -25.58 -7.19
N PRO A 72 -14.84 -25.67 -5.86
CA PRO A 72 -16.14 -25.40 -5.24
C PRO A 72 -16.66 -24.01 -5.60
N LYS A 73 -17.95 -23.89 -5.93
CA LYS A 73 -18.58 -22.60 -6.31
C LYS A 73 -18.36 -21.50 -5.27
N GLY A 74 -18.26 -21.86 -3.99
CA GLY A 74 -17.93 -20.94 -2.89
C GLY A 74 -16.55 -20.31 -3.04
N LEU A 75 -15.55 -21.10 -3.46
CA LEU A 75 -14.20 -20.60 -3.68
C LEU A 75 -14.14 -19.61 -4.84
N ARG A 76 -14.78 -19.91 -5.97
CA ARG A 76 -14.81 -19.00 -7.13
C ARG A 76 -15.40 -17.64 -6.77
N ARG A 77 -16.49 -17.63 -5.98
CA ARG A 77 -17.12 -16.39 -5.48
C ARG A 77 -16.18 -15.62 -4.56
N LEU A 78 -15.48 -16.30 -3.66
CA LEU A 78 -14.54 -15.68 -2.73
C LEU A 78 -13.36 -15.03 -3.47
N VAL A 79 -12.75 -15.75 -4.41
CA VAL A 79 -11.64 -15.25 -5.24
C VAL A 79 -12.07 -14.01 -6.02
N LYS A 80 -13.23 -14.06 -6.70
CA LYS A 80 -13.77 -12.91 -7.45
C LYS A 80 -13.95 -11.69 -6.54
N ARG A 81 -14.57 -11.88 -5.37
CA ARG A 81 -14.78 -10.79 -4.40
C ARG A 81 -13.48 -10.19 -3.91
N LYS A 82 -12.48 -11.02 -3.56
CA LYS A 82 -11.17 -10.55 -3.09
C LYS A 82 -10.39 -9.82 -4.18
N LYS A 83 -10.44 -10.31 -5.42
CA LYS A 83 -9.83 -9.64 -6.58
C LYS A 83 -10.42 -8.24 -6.80
N SER A 84 -11.74 -8.09 -6.73
CA SER A 84 -12.39 -6.77 -6.84
C SER A 84 -11.99 -5.83 -5.71
N GLN A 85 -11.96 -6.31 -4.46
CA GLN A 85 -11.53 -5.50 -3.32
C GLN A 85 -10.11 -4.96 -3.49
N ILE A 86 -9.16 -5.83 -3.86
CA ILE A 86 -7.76 -5.46 -4.08
C ILE A 86 -7.61 -4.43 -5.22
N ALA A 87 -8.36 -4.61 -6.31
CA ALA A 87 -8.34 -3.67 -7.42
C ALA A 87 -8.87 -2.29 -7.01
N GLU A 88 -9.92 -2.24 -6.21
CA GLU A 88 -10.46 -0.99 -5.67
C GLU A 88 -9.47 -0.31 -4.73
N ASP A 89 -8.87 -1.04 -3.79
CA ASP A 89 -7.90 -0.51 -2.82
C ASP A 89 -6.66 0.05 -3.55
N TYR A 90 -6.17 -0.66 -4.57
CA TYR A 90 -5.09 -0.19 -5.43
C TYR A 90 -5.44 1.13 -6.14
N GLU A 91 -6.60 1.20 -6.80
CA GLU A 91 -7.00 2.39 -7.53
C GLU A 91 -7.28 3.58 -6.61
N ARG A 92 -7.79 3.35 -5.39
CA ARG A 92 -7.96 4.41 -4.37
C ARG A 92 -6.62 4.99 -3.95
N ARG A 93 -5.66 4.14 -3.57
CA ARG A 93 -4.31 4.60 -3.20
C ARG A 93 -3.64 5.30 -4.37
N LYS A 94 -3.68 4.74 -5.57
CA LYS A 94 -3.10 5.34 -6.77
C LYS A 94 -3.66 6.73 -7.05
N ARG A 95 -4.98 6.91 -6.90
CA ARG A 95 -5.62 8.23 -7.03
C ARG A 95 -5.12 9.21 -5.97
N LEU A 96 -5.01 8.79 -4.71
CA LEU A 96 -4.49 9.64 -3.64
C LEU A 96 -3.04 10.07 -3.91
N PHE A 97 -2.17 9.12 -4.29
CA PHE A 97 -0.78 9.39 -4.67
C PHE A 97 -0.70 10.47 -5.75
N LYS A 98 -1.42 10.26 -6.86
CA LYS A 98 -1.46 11.24 -7.94
C LYS A 98 -1.87 12.63 -7.47
N LYS A 99 -2.86 12.74 -6.57
CA LYS A 99 -3.28 14.04 -6.03
C LYS A 99 -2.19 14.70 -5.21
N VAL A 100 -1.47 13.93 -4.39
CA VAL A 100 -0.33 14.42 -3.59
C VAL A 100 0.83 14.84 -4.48
N ASP A 101 1.16 14.06 -5.50
CA ASP A 101 2.23 14.38 -6.46
C ASP A 101 1.93 15.72 -7.15
N GLU A 102 0.72 15.88 -7.70
CA GLU A 102 0.29 17.12 -8.33
C GLU A 102 0.25 18.30 -7.34
N TRP A 103 -0.08 18.06 -6.07
CA TRP A 103 -0.09 19.09 -5.02
C TRP A 103 1.32 19.58 -4.67
N CYS A 104 2.29 18.65 -4.56
CA CYS A 104 3.68 19.00 -4.28
C CYS A 104 4.37 19.68 -5.48
N GLU A 105 3.91 19.41 -6.70
CA GLU A 105 4.42 20.04 -7.92
C GLU A 105 3.83 21.45 -8.14
N ASP A 106 2.51 21.58 -8.09
CA ASP A 106 1.80 22.86 -8.21
C ASP A 106 0.56 22.87 -7.32
N LYS A 107 0.75 23.40 -6.10
CA LYS A 107 -0.31 23.56 -5.10
C LYS A 107 -1.52 24.32 -5.65
N ALA A 108 -1.31 25.37 -6.45
CA ALA A 108 -2.42 26.20 -6.93
C ALA A 108 -3.28 25.44 -7.94
N ALA A 109 -2.65 24.74 -8.88
CA ALA A 109 -3.35 23.90 -9.85
C ALA A 109 -4.06 22.71 -9.17
N ALA A 110 -3.38 22.03 -8.25
CA ALA A 110 -3.96 20.91 -7.52
C ALA A 110 -5.15 21.33 -6.66
N GLN A 111 -5.06 22.48 -5.96
CA GLN A 111 -6.16 23.03 -5.18
C GLN A 111 -7.36 23.40 -6.05
N ALA A 112 -7.13 24.00 -7.24
CA ALA A 112 -8.21 24.29 -8.18
C ALA A 112 -8.90 23.03 -8.71
N LYS A 113 -8.16 21.92 -8.84
CA LYS A 113 -8.64 20.66 -9.41
C LYS A 113 -9.30 19.73 -8.39
N TYR A 114 -8.77 19.68 -7.17
CA TYR A 114 -9.13 18.69 -6.15
C TYR A 114 -9.74 19.29 -4.88
N GLY A 115 -9.78 20.62 -4.76
CA GLY A 115 -10.03 21.29 -3.49
C GLY A 115 -8.81 21.23 -2.57
N HIS A 116 -8.93 21.88 -1.41
CA HIS A 116 -7.86 21.90 -0.41
C HIS A 116 -7.59 20.49 0.13
N ILE A 117 -6.32 20.18 0.41
CA ILE A 117 -5.87 18.84 0.84
C ILE A 117 -6.54 18.36 2.14
N SER A 118 -6.89 19.29 3.03
CA SER A 118 -7.60 19.01 4.29
C SER A 118 -8.95 18.32 4.09
N ASP A 119 -9.58 18.49 2.94
CA ASP A 119 -10.96 18.06 2.68
C ASP A 119 -11.02 16.77 1.84
N TRP A 120 -9.86 16.17 1.56
CA TRP A 120 -9.79 14.95 0.75
C TRP A 120 -10.31 13.74 1.53
N ASP A 121 -11.32 13.07 0.97
CA ASP A 121 -11.78 11.78 1.49
C ASP A 121 -10.76 10.67 1.20
N ILE A 122 -10.17 10.14 2.27
CA ILE A 122 -9.24 9.01 2.24
C ILE A 122 -9.76 7.78 3.00
N THR A 123 -11.03 7.79 3.44
CA THR A 123 -11.62 6.74 4.30
C THR A 123 -11.51 5.34 3.72
N GLY A 124 -11.45 5.24 2.38
CA GLY A 124 -11.32 4.01 1.64
C GLY A 124 -9.88 3.54 1.38
N VAL A 125 -8.86 4.24 1.87
CA VAL A 125 -7.43 3.92 1.67
C VAL A 125 -6.87 3.20 2.90
N THR A 126 -6.23 2.06 2.68
CA THR A 126 -5.65 1.22 3.75
C THR A 126 -4.13 1.33 3.84
N ASP A 127 -3.46 1.81 2.79
CA ASP A 127 -2.00 1.93 2.69
C ASP A 127 -1.62 3.37 2.32
N LEU A 128 -0.91 4.04 3.23
CA LEU A 128 -0.36 5.39 3.06
C LEU A 128 1.17 5.40 2.97
N ARG A 129 1.80 4.24 2.71
CA ARG A 129 3.26 4.10 2.75
C ARG A 129 3.96 5.13 1.88
N ALA A 130 4.86 5.88 2.50
CA ALA A 130 5.70 6.86 1.82
C ALA A 130 4.94 7.92 1.01
N LEU A 131 3.68 8.23 1.35
CA LEU A 131 2.85 9.18 0.59
C LEU A 131 3.51 10.57 0.45
N PHE A 132 4.19 11.06 1.49
CA PHE A 132 4.89 12.34 1.52
C PHE A 132 6.41 12.18 1.66
N SER A 133 6.99 11.05 1.21
CA SER A 133 8.46 10.91 1.22
C SER A 133 9.09 11.68 0.05
N PRO A 134 10.10 12.55 0.28
CA PRO A 134 10.73 13.37 -0.76
C PRO A 134 11.33 12.56 -1.90
N HIS A 135 11.79 11.34 -1.60
CA HIS A 135 12.36 10.41 -2.59
C HIS A 135 11.39 10.06 -3.73
N ARG A 136 10.09 10.33 -3.55
CA ARG A 136 9.07 10.11 -4.59
C ARG A 136 8.76 11.37 -5.39
N ASN A 137 8.63 12.50 -4.71
CA ASN A 137 7.89 13.64 -5.24
C ASN A 137 8.71 14.92 -5.38
N GLY A 138 10.00 14.92 -5.08
CA GLY A 138 10.94 16.05 -5.28
C GLY A 138 10.66 17.31 -4.43
N GLY A 139 9.42 17.53 -3.99
CA GLY A 139 8.96 18.68 -3.22
C GLY A 139 8.29 18.34 -1.90
N ALA A 140 8.30 17.07 -1.45
CA ALA A 140 7.67 16.71 -0.18
C ALA A 140 8.50 17.11 1.07
N SER A 141 9.77 17.53 0.91
CA SER A 141 10.58 18.03 2.04
C SER A 141 10.00 19.30 2.66
N SER A 142 9.34 20.15 1.85
CA SER A 142 8.64 21.36 2.27
C SER A 142 7.16 21.16 2.58
N PHE A 143 6.66 19.92 2.53
CA PHE A 143 5.25 19.63 2.80
C PHE A 143 4.90 19.95 4.26
N ASN A 144 3.93 20.85 4.48
CA ASN A 144 3.45 21.23 5.82
C ASN A 144 1.99 21.72 5.79
N GLU A 145 1.11 20.95 5.15
CA GLU A 145 -0.31 21.28 5.05
C GLU A 145 -1.13 20.70 6.20
N ASP A 146 -2.27 21.33 6.50
CA ASP A 146 -3.23 20.79 7.46
C ASP A 146 -3.94 19.54 6.90
N ILE A 147 -3.64 18.40 7.51
CA ILE A 147 -4.25 17.09 7.27
C ILE A 147 -4.83 16.48 8.56
N SER A 148 -5.02 17.30 9.60
CA SER A 148 -5.58 16.88 10.90
C SER A 148 -6.98 16.28 10.79
N ARG A 149 -7.70 16.59 9.71
CA ARG A 149 -9.07 16.15 9.41
C ARG A 149 -9.16 14.82 8.65
N TRP A 150 -8.05 14.26 8.22
CA TRP A 150 -8.05 12.99 7.50
C TRP A 150 -8.51 11.85 8.42
N ASP A 151 -9.53 11.10 7.98
CA ASP A 151 -9.94 9.88 8.67
C ASP A 151 -9.01 8.71 8.27
N VAL A 152 -8.04 8.44 9.14
CA VAL A 152 -7.07 7.35 9.00
C VAL A 152 -7.50 6.05 9.69
N SER A 153 -8.74 5.95 10.19
CA SER A 153 -9.19 4.82 11.02
C SER A 153 -9.24 3.46 10.31
N ASN A 154 -9.10 3.44 8.98
CA ASN A 154 -9.00 2.21 8.16
C ASN A 154 -7.58 1.92 7.68
N VAL A 155 -6.61 2.81 7.94
CA VAL A 155 -5.24 2.65 7.51
C VAL A 155 -4.56 1.55 8.33
N THR A 156 -3.88 0.63 7.64
CA THR A 156 -3.11 -0.46 8.23
C THR A 156 -1.61 -0.28 8.03
N ASP A 157 -1.18 0.56 7.10
CA ASP A 157 0.25 0.77 6.83
C ASP A 157 0.56 2.27 6.62
N MET A 158 1.46 2.78 7.48
CA MET A 158 1.96 4.16 7.48
C MET A 158 3.49 4.23 7.36
N HIS A 159 4.14 3.14 6.93
CA HIS A 159 5.59 3.10 6.80
C HIS A 159 6.12 4.28 5.98
N SER A 160 7.06 5.03 6.55
CA SER A 160 7.73 6.18 5.92
C SER A 160 6.81 7.30 5.39
N ILE A 161 5.55 7.41 5.82
CA ILE A 161 4.59 8.39 5.24
C ILE A 161 5.12 9.83 5.21
N PHE A 162 5.85 10.29 6.23
CA PHE A 162 6.51 11.61 6.30
C PHE A 162 8.04 11.51 6.37
N SER A 163 8.63 10.39 5.95
CA SER A 163 10.09 10.23 6.01
C SER A 163 10.78 11.25 5.11
N GLY A 164 11.59 12.13 5.70
CA GLY A 164 12.30 13.24 5.05
C GLY A 164 11.44 14.49 4.83
N ALA A 165 10.21 14.56 5.36
CA ALA A 165 9.40 15.77 5.30
C ALA A 165 9.90 16.78 6.35
N GLU A 166 11.06 17.39 6.09
CA GLU A 166 11.82 18.23 7.04
C GLU A 166 10.99 19.36 7.65
N SER A 167 10.09 19.97 6.87
CA SER A 167 9.23 21.09 7.29
C SER A 167 7.90 20.67 7.93
N PHE A 168 7.58 19.37 7.95
CA PHE A 168 6.26 18.90 8.37
C PHE A 168 6.07 19.02 9.90
N ASN A 169 5.05 19.76 10.33
CA ASN A 169 4.68 19.92 11.74
C ASN A 169 3.17 20.18 11.92
N CYS A 170 2.34 19.31 11.34
CA CYS A 170 0.89 19.37 11.50
C CYS A 170 0.45 18.69 12.81
N ASP A 171 -0.63 19.18 13.43
CA ASP A 171 -1.28 18.50 14.56
C ASP A 171 -2.00 17.24 14.07
N LEU A 172 -1.50 16.08 14.50
CA LEU A 172 -2.02 14.75 14.20
C LEU A 172 -2.60 14.06 15.45
N SER A 173 -2.80 14.78 16.55
CA SER A 173 -3.30 14.22 17.82
C SER A 173 -4.67 13.54 17.69
N SER A 174 -5.49 13.97 16.73
CA SER A 174 -6.82 13.44 16.42
C SER A 174 -6.81 12.11 15.65
N TRP A 175 -5.67 11.71 15.09
CA TRP A 175 -5.60 10.54 14.21
C TRP A 175 -5.85 9.23 14.98
N ASN A 176 -6.81 8.44 14.50
CA ASN A 176 -7.05 7.10 15.01
C ASN A 176 -6.13 6.07 14.33
N VAL A 177 -4.97 5.82 14.94
CA VAL A 177 -3.97 4.86 14.44
C VAL A 177 -4.16 3.41 14.94
N GLY A 178 -5.29 3.11 15.60
CA GLY A 178 -5.51 1.83 16.29
C GLY A 178 -5.53 0.58 15.41
N LYS A 179 -5.60 0.72 14.08
CA LYS A 179 -5.50 -0.40 13.11
C LYS A 179 -4.12 -0.52 12.45
N VAL A 180 -3.26 0.48 12.59
CA VAL A 180 -1.97 0.55 11.89
C VAL A 180 -1.04 -0.55 12.41
N LYS A 181 -0.40 -1.26 11.48
CA LYS A 181 0.51 -2.39 11.73
C LYS A 181 1.97 -2.01 11.52
N ASP A 182 2.27 -1.17 10.55
CA ASP A 182 3.61 -0.66 10.31
C ASP A 182 3.62 0.87 10.36
N MET A 183 4.42 1.42 11.27
CA MET A 183 4.70 2.84 11.46
C MET A 183 6.22 3.11 11.42
N SER A 184 7.00 2.16 10.92
CA SER A 184 8.44 2.31 10.87
C SER A 184 8.83 3.45 9.93
N LYS A 185 9.83 4.22 10.37
CA LYS A 185 10.31 5.43 9.70
C LYS A 185 9.23 6.50 9.43
N MET A 186 8.06 6.44 10.07
CA MET A 186 6.93 7.33 9.77
C MET A 186 7.32 8.81 9.73
N PHE A 187 8.19 9.24 10.65
CA PHE A 187 8.74 10.58 10.78
C PHE A 187 10.28 10.60 10.68
N ASP A 188 10.90 9.58 10.04
CA ASP A 188 12.36 9.53 9.92
C ASP A 188 12.88 10.72 9.10
N GLY A 189 13.59 11.65 9.73
CA GLY A 189 14.06 12.91 9.12
C GLY A 189 13.00 14.00 8.99
N ALA A 190 11.87 13.90 9.68
CA ALA A 190 10.91 15.00 9.80
C ALA A 190 11.40 15.97 10.89
N GLU A 191 12.40 16.78 10.57
CA GLU A 191 13.17 17.59 11.54
C GLU A 191 12.30 18.55 12.36
N SER A 192 11.27 19.15 11.74
CA SER A 192 10.37 20.12 12.39
C SER A 192 9.22 19.48 13.18
N PHE A 193 9.05 18.16 13.12
CA PHE A 193 7.90 17.49 13.72
C PHE A 193 7.99 17.50 15.25
N ASP A 194 7.00 18.09 15.92
CA ASP A 194 6.90 18.16 17.39
C ASP A 194 5.45 17.98 17.90
N CYS A 195 4.61 17.28 17.11
CA CYS A 195 3.23 17.04 17.51
C CYS A 195 3.16 16.06 18.69
N ASP A 196 2.32 16.37 19.69
CA ASP A 196 1.98 15.44 20.76
C ASP A 196 1.17 14.25 20.19
N VAL A 197 1.76 13.06 20.31
CA VAL A 197 1.17 11.78 19.87
C VAL A 197 0.97 10.83 21.05
N SER A 198 0.99 11.34 22.29
CA SER A 198 0.83 10.54 23.51
C SER A 198 -0.51 9.81 23.61
N LEU A 199 -1.55 10.31 22.92
CA LEU A 199 -2.88 9.73 22.90
C LEU A 199 -3.06 8.63 21.84
N TRP A 200 -2.06 8.37 21.00
CA TRP A 200 -2.15 7.34 19.96
C TRP A 200 -2.18 5.93 20.55
N ASP A 201 -3.20 5.14 20.18
CA ASP A 201 -3.25 3.71 20.51
C ASP A 201 -2.40 2.88 19.53
N VAL A 202 -1.14 2.67 19.89
CA VAL A 202 -0.17 1.92 19.07
C VAL A 202 -0.15 0.41 19.35
N ARG A 203 -1.09 -0.15 20.11
CA ARG A 203 -1.09 -1.59 20.47
C ARG A 203 -1.16 -2.54 19.27
N SER A 204 -1.72 -2.06 18.16
CA SER A 204 -1.78 -2.79 16.90
C SER A 204 -0.48 -2.80 16.11
N ALA A 205 0.42 -1.83 16.38
CA ALA A 205 1.65 -1.64 15.62
C ALA A 205 2.62 -2.79 15.92
N LYS A 206 3.08 -3.44 14.86
CA LYS A 206 4.08 -4.51 14.91
C LYS A 206 5.49 -3.97 14.68
N ASN A 207 5.59 -2.82 14.02
CA ASN A 207 6.86 -2.22 13.62
C ASN A 207 6.83 -0.71 13.86
N LEU A 208 7.67 -0.25 14.78
CA LEU A 208 7.90 1.16 15.15
C LEU A 208 9.37 1.56 14.91
N ASN A 209 10.13 0.71 14.20
CA ASN A 209 11.57 0.91 14.02
C ASN A 209 11.85 2.26 13.36
N PHE A 210 12.80 3.00 13.93
CA PHE A 210 13.25 4.29 13.38
C PHE A 210 12.13 5.32 13.18
N MET A 211 10.97 5.17 13.84
CA MET A 211 9.79 6.01 13.61
C MET A 211 10.10 7.51 13.72
N PHE A 212 10.91 7.89 14.71
CA PHE A 212 11.36 9.28 14.95
C PHE A 212 12.88 9.44 14.75
N GLN A 213 13.52 8.54 13.99
CA GLN A 213 14.94 8.67 13.70
C GLN A 213 15.18 10.04 13.02
N ARG A 214 16.12 10.85 13.50
CA ARG A 214 16.40 12.20 12.95
C ARG A 214 15.22 13.20 12.98
N ALA A 215 14.13 12.93 13.71
CA ALA A 215 13.12 13.95 14.02
C ALA A 215 13.65 14.82 15.18
N SER A 216 14.49 15.81 14.86
CA SER A 216 15.30 16.56 15.83
C SER A 216 14.49 17.43 16.79
N SER A 217 13.34 17.95 16.35
CA SER A 217 12.45 18.78 17.19
C SER A 217 11.56 17.96 18.12
N PHE A 218 11.37 16.66 17.85
CA PHE A 218 10.48 15.80 18.61
C PHE A 218 11.02 15.59 20.02
N ASN A 219 10.50 16.37 20.96
CA ASN A 219 10.82 16.26 22.38
C ASN A 219 9.64 15.57 23.07
N CYS A 220 9.80 14.30 23.41
CA CYS A 220 8.78 13.57 24.17
C CYS A 220 8.73 14.16 25.60
N ASN A 221 7.86 15.14 25.86
CA ASN A 221 7.54 15.64 27.21
C ASN A 221 6.30 14.95 27.79
#